data_AF-A0A1E1F0X5-F1
#
_entry.id   AF-A0A1E1F0X5-F1
#
_cell.length_a   1.000
_cell.length_b   1.000
_cell.length_c   1.000
_cell.angle_alpha   90.00
_cell.angle_beta   90.00
_cell.angle_gamma   90.00
#
_symmetry.space_group_name_H-M   'P 1'
#
loop_
_entity.id
_entity.type
_entity.pdbx_description
1 polymer ?
#
loop_
_entity_poly.entity_id
_entity_poly.type
_entity_poly.pdbx_seq_one_letter_code
_entity_poly.pdbx_strand_id
1 'polypeptide(L)'
;MLSPSYAFAGSRLRRVKRPVTYAATPLRSTPVKNLFSHYICLFPKNRIHIAMIREQLKSAQVEAMKGGDKERLAAVRLILAKLKDRDIELRTASNVPDDDAVVVEVLQKMAKQRRESIEMFRNGGRDELAAKEEAELAVIDSFLPAQLSEDETKAAIEGIKAEVGASSVKDMGKVMAVLKERHGSVIDMSKASGLVKAALG
;
A
#
# COMPACT_ATOMS: atom_id res chain seq x y z
N MET A 1 -24.07 -57.52 19.08
CA MET A 1 -23.10 -56.96 18.11
C MET A 1 -21.93 -56.43 18.92
N LEU A 2 -20.84 -57.21 18.97
CA LEU A 2 -19.66 -56.92 19.79
C LEU A 2 -18.74 -55.93 19.06
N SER A 3 -18.29 -54.91 19.79
CA SER A 3 -17.29 -53.94 19.37
C SER A 3 -15.88 -54.57 19.29
N PRO A 4 -15.08 -54.31 18.26
CA PRO A 4 -13.66 -54.64 18.27
C PRO A 4 -12.82 -53.51 18.88
N SER A 5 -12.15 -53.87 19.98
CA SER A 5 -11.03 -53.19 20.62
C SER A 5 -9.88 -52.95 19.64
N TYR A 6 -9.35 -51.73 19.57
CA TYR A 6 -8.06 -51.44 18.93
C TYR A 6 -7.02 -51.01 19.96
N ALA A 7 -5.94 -51.81 19.98
CA ALA A 7 -4.83 -51.75 20.92
C ALA A 7 -3.92 -50.53 20.66
N PHE A 8 -3.52 -49.92 21.77
CA PHE A 8 -2.62 -48.78 21.86
C PHE A 8 -1.15 -49.26 21.81
N ALA A 9 -0.46 -49.06 20.68
CA ALA A 9 0.96 -49.36 20.56
C ALA A 9 1.81 -48.15 20.98
N GLY A 10 2.42 -48.24 22.16
CA GLY A 10 3.34 -47.24 22.69
C GLY A 10 4.68 -47.23 21.97
N SER A 11 5.09 -46.06 21.47
CA SER A 11 6.46 -45.79 21.04
C SER A 11 7.08 -44.73 21.96
N ARG A 12 7.93 -45.23 22.85
CA ARG A 12 8.67 -44.53 23.91
C ARG A 12 9.80 -43.69 23.30
N LEU A 13 9.54 -42.42 22.98
CA LEU A 13 10.58 -41.46 22.63
C LEU A 13 11.36 -41.04 23.90
N ARG A 14 12.60 -41.52 24.01
CA ARG A 14 13.54 -41.17 25.08
C ARG A 14 13.90 -39.69 24.98
N ARG A 15 13.56 -38.94 26.03
CA ARG A 15 13.93 -37.54 26.25
C ARG A 15 15.43 -37.48 26.57
N VAL A 16 16.28 -37.21 25.58
CA VAL A 16 17.72 -36.99 25.79
C VAL A 16 17.93 -35.59 26.39
N LYS A 17 18.02 -35.52 27.73
CA LYS A 17 18.51 -34.32 28.43
C LYS A 17 20.03 -34.24 28.24
N ARG A 18 20.52 -33.40 27.34
CA ARG A 18 21.93 -32.98 27.35
C ARG A 18 22.05 -31.68 28.16
N PRO A 19 22.83 -31.64 29.26
CA PRO A 19 23.14 -30.38 29.93
C PRO A 19 24.13 -29.60 29.07
N VAL A 20 23.77 -28.38 28.68
CA VAL A 20 24.68 -27.42 28.05
C VAL A 20 25.46 -26.72 29.17
N THR A 21 26.69 -27.17 29.41
CA THR A 21 27.62 -26.47 30.29
C THR A 21 28.29 -25.33 29.52
N TYR A 22 28.01 -24.09 29.90
CA TYR A 22 28.71 -22.91 29.41
C TYR A 22 30.11 -22.84 30.02
N ALA A 23 31.15 -23.09 29.23
CA ALA A 23 32.53 -22.80 29.59
C ALA A 23 32.84 -21.34 29.22
N ALA A 24 33.09 -20.51 30.22
CA ALA A 24 33.53 -19.13 30.05
C ALA A 24 35.00 -19.09 29.62
N THR A 25 35.26 -18.72 28.37
CA THR A 25 36.61 -18.41 27.86
C THR A 25 36.93 -16.93 28.09
N PRO A 26 38.14 -16.59 28.57
CA PRO A 26 38.51 -15.22 28.89
C PRO A 26 38.77 -14.40 27.61
N LEU A 27 38.18 -13.19 27.54
CA LEU A 27 38.45 -12.21 26.50
C LEU A 27 39.90 -11.72 26.60
N ARG A 28 40.72 -12.09 25.63
CA ARG A 28 42.05 -11.52 25.40
C ARG A 28 41.89 -10.32 24.48
N SER A 29 42.11 -9.12 25.01
CA SER A 29 42.14 -7.88 24.24
C SER A 29 43.36 -7.85 23.32
N THR A 30 43.12 -7.75 22.01
CA THR A 30 44.16 -7.40 21.03
C THR A 30 43.86 -6.00 20.47
N PRO A 31 44.88 -5.15 20.30
CA PRO A 31 44.69 -3.78 19.82
C PRO A 31 44.60 -3.81 18.29
N VAL A 32 43.41 -3.57 17.74
CA VAL A 32 43.24 -3.43 16.30
C VAL A 32 43.73 -2.05 15.89
N LYS A 33 44.99 -2.00 15.43
CA LYS A 33 45.60 -0.83 14.82
C LYS A 33 44.91 -0.53 13.50
N ASN A 34 44.40 0.69 13.45
CA ASN A 34 44.16 1.54 12.29
C ASN A 34 45.03 1.16 11.07
N LEU A 35 44.41 0.67 9.98
CA LEU A 35 44.96 0.69 8.62
C LEU A 35 43.81 0.46 7.61
N PHE A 36 43.84 1.19 6.50
CA PHE A 36 42.90 1.18 5.35
C PHE A 36 41.57 1.91 5.60
N SER A 37 41.42 3.20 5.28
CA SER A 37 41.52 3.83 3.94
C SER A 37 40.84 3.00 2.85
N HIS A 38 39.84 3.62 2.22
CA HIS A 38 38.99 3.12 1.13
C HIS A 38 37.87 2.15 1.50
N TYR A 39 36.75 2.71 1.96
CA TYR A 39 35.43 2.43 1.36
C TYR A 39 34.54 3.67 1.54
N ILE A 40 34.83 4.71 0.75
CA ILE A 40 33.78 5.63 0.30
C ILE A 40 32.96 4.81 -0.69
N CYS A 41 31.90 4.16 -0.22
CA CYS A 41 30.90 3.57 -1.09
C CYS A 41 29.56 4.23 -0.79
N LEU A 42 29.31 5.31 -1.53
CA LEU A 42 28.04 5.65 -2.15
C LEU A 42 26.79 5.00 -1.50
N PHE A 43 26.42 5.44 -0.30
CA PHE A 43 25.02 5.37 0.07
C PHE A 43 24.31 6.44 -0.75
N PRO A 44 23.34 6.08 -1.63
CA PRO A 44 22.60 7.08 -2.37
C PRO A 44 21.91 7.99 -1.34
N LYS A 45 22.35 9.24 -1.29
CA LYS A 45 21.70 10.34 -0.55
C LYS A 45 20.39 10.71 -1.27
N ASN A 46 19.46 9.77 -1.36
CA ASN A 46 18.10 10.01 -1.82
C ASN A 46 17.12 9.01 -1.19
N ARG A 47 17.20 8.88 0.14
CA ARG A 47 16.18 8.22 0.95
C ARG A 47 15.33 9.28 1.68
N ILE A 48 14.81 10.25 0.94
CA ILE A 48 13.97 11.33 1.51
C ILE A 48 12.49 11.23 1.08
N HIS A 49 12.11 10.35 0.15
CA HIS A 49 10.69 10.25 -0.24
C HIS A 49 9.88 9.08 0.35
N ILE A 50 10.52 8.01 0.85
CA ILE A 50 9.90 6.67 0.90
C ILE A 50 9.22 6.33 2.26
N ALA A 51 8.93 7.32 3.11
CA ALA A 51 8.37 7.07 4.46
C ALA A 51 7.23 8.03 4.86
N MET A 52 6.81 8.96 3.99
CA MET A 52 5.96 10.07 4.41
C MET A 52 4.50 9.63 4.64
N ILE A 53 3.85 8.94 3.70
CA ILE A 53 2.39 8.72 3.78
C ILE A 53 2.03 7.65 4.82
N ARG A 54 2.76 6.52 4.86
CA ARG A 54 2.53 5.49 5.89
C ARG A 54 2.79 6.01 7.30
N GLU A 55 3.81 6.84 7.47
CA GLU A 55 4.12 7.45 8.76
C GLU A 55 3.11 8.55 9.13
N GLN A 56 2.61 9.30 8.14
CA GLN A 56 1.49 10.22 8.30
C GLN A 56 0.21 9.50 8.74
N LEU A 57 -0.08 8.32 8.21
CA LEU A 57 -1.23 7.51 8.65
C LEU A 57 -1.07 7.01 10.08
N LYS A 58 0.14 6.56 10.46
CA LYS A 58 0.43 6.13 11.85
C LYS A 58 0.37 7.29 12.83
N SER A 59 0.93 8.44 12.49
CA SER A 59 0.85 9.64 13.32
C SER A 59 -0.58 10.13 13.45
N ALA A 60 -1.35 10.17 12.35
CA ALA A 60 -2.76 10.51 12.38
C ALA A 60 -3.60 9.54 13.23
N GLN A 61 -3.24 8.24 13.27
CA GLN A 61 -3.87 7.29 14.18
C GLN A 61 -3.64 7.69 15.65
N VAL A 62 -2.40 8.05 16.00
CA VAL A 62 -2.03 8.48 17.36
C VAL A 62 -2.72 9.81 17.72
N GLU A 63 -2.79 10.74 16.78
CA GLU A 63 -3.50 12.02 16.95
C GLU A 63 -4.99 11.81 17.16
N ALA A 64 -5.64 10.96 16.36
CA ALA A 64 -7.05 10.62 16.54
C ALA A 64 -7.31 9.92 17.90
N MET A 65 -6.38 9.07 18.36
CA MET A 65 -6.45 8.49 19.70
C MET A 65 -6.34 9.54 20.81
N LYS A 66 -5.47 10.54 20.65
CA LYS A 66 -5.30 11.63 21.62
C LYS A 66 -6.47 12.62 21.60
N GLY A 67 -7.00 12.93 20.42
CA GLY A 67 -8.13 13.84 20.22
C GLY A 67 -9.49 13.22 20.50
N GLY A 68 -9.59 11.90 20.66
CA GLY A 68 -10.85 11.21 20.93
C GLY A 68 -11.80 11.12 19.73
N ASP A 69 -11.29 11.42 18.52
CA ASP A 69 -12.06 11.35 17.28
C ASP A 69 -12.24 9.88 16.84
N LYS A 70 -13.40 9.31 17.20
CA LYS A 70 -13.71 7.90 16.95
C LYS A 70 -13.89 7.60 15.47
N GLU A 71 -14.44 8.55 14.69
CA GLU A 71 -14.75 8.36 13.28
C GLU A 71 -13.46 8.36 12.45
N ARG A 72 -12.60 9.38 12.65
CA ARG A 72 -11.28 9.43 12.02
C ARG A 72 -10.41 8.26 12.44
N LEU A 73 -10.44 7.85 13.70
CA LEU A 73 -9.69 6.69 14.18
C LEU A 73 -10.13 5.38 13.51
N ALA A 74 -11.44 5.18 13.34
CA ALA A 74 -11.96 4.00 12.65
C ALA A 74 -11.52 3.98 11.18
N ALA A 75 -11.65 5.11 10.47
CA ALA A 75 -11.21 5.25 9.08
C ALA A 75 -9.71 4.98 8.91
N VAL A 76 -8.85 5.61 9.73
CA VAL A 76 -7.39 5.42 9.67
C VAL A 76 -6.98 3.97 9.96
N ARG A 77 -7.64 3.31 10.93
CA ARG A 77 -7.37 1.88 11.21
C ARG A 77 -7.78 0.98 10.06
N LEU A 78 -8.89 1.28 9.40
CA LEU A 78 -9.34 0.55 8.21
C LEU A 78 -8.33 0.69 7.07
N ILE A 79 -7.84 1.91 6.82
CA ILE A 79 -6.79 2.18 5.83
C ILE A 79 -5.55 1.34 6.13
N LEU A 80 -5.04 1.39 7.36
CA LEU A 80 -3.85 0.63 7.76
C LEU A 80 -4.04 -0.89 7.66
N ALA A 81 -5.25 -1.40 7.89
CA ALA A 81 -5.58 -2.81 7.68
C ALA A 81 -5.49 -3.17 6.18
N LYS A 82 -6.10 -2.36 5.31
CA LYS A 82 -6.05 -2.58 3.85
C LYS A 82 -4.64 -2.51 3.27
N LEU A 83 -3.80 -1.61 3.80
CA LEU A 83 -2.39 -1.56 3.42
C LEU A 83 -1.65 -2.84 3.81
N LYS A 84 -1.91 -3.40 5.00
CA LYS A 84 -1.32 -4.68 5.41
C LYS A 84 -1.81 -5.85 4.55
N ASP A 85 -3.11 -5.89 4.22
CA ASP A 85 -3.65 -6.90 3.31
C ASP A 85 -2.93 -6.84 1.96
N ARG A 86 -2.73 -5.62 1.43
CA ARG A 86 -2.00 -5.42 0.18
C ARG A 86 -0.53 -5.81 0.28
N ASP A 87 0.14 -5.52 1.39
CA ASP A 87 1.52 -5.94 1.63
C ASP A 87 1.65 -7.48 1.65
N ILE A 88 0.65 -8.18 2.19
CA ILE A 88 0.62 -9.65 2.19
C ILE A 88 0.46 -10.18 0.76
N GLU A 89 -0.43 -9.60 -0.04
CA GLU A 89 -0.59 -9.93 -1.45
C GLU A 89 0.73 -9.72 -2.22
N LEU A 90 1.39 -8.58 -2.03
CA LEU A 90 2.64 -8.24 -2.72
C LEU A 90 3.83 -9.09 -2.28
N ARG A 91 3.86 -9.58 -1.04
CA ARG A 91 4.89 -10.54 -0.59
C ARG A 91 4.85 -11.87 -1.34
N THR A 92 3.71 -12.22 -1.95
CA THR A 92 3.61 -13.38 -2.83
C THR A 92 4.05 -13.08 -4.27
N ALA A 93 4.22 -11.80 -4.62
CA ALA A 93 4.69 -11.36 -5.93
C ALA A 93 6.23 -11.27 -5.95
N SER A 94 6.84 -11.67 -7.07
CA SER A 94 8.31 -11.63 -7.25
C SER A 94 8.90 -10.23 -7.39
N ASN A 95 8.07 -9.20 -7.56
CA ASN A 95 8.48 -7.80 -7.64
C ASN A 95 7.75 -7.01 -6.56
N VAL A 96 8.53 -6.33 -5.70
CA VAL A 96 8.01 -5.38 -4.71
C VAL A 96 7.90 -4.02 -5.41
N PRO A 97 6.70 -3.50 -5.70
CA PRO A 97 6.52 -2.17 -6.25
C PRO A 97 6.92 -1.10 -5.23
N ASP A 98 7.02 0.15 -5.69
CA ASP A 98 7.26 1.28 -4.79
C ASP A 98 6.16 1.39 -3.71
N ASP A 99 6.58 1.60 -2.46
CA ASP A 99 5.71 1.50 -1.29
C ASP A 99 4.66 2.62 -1.27
N ASP A 100 5.03 3.82 -1.71
CA ASP A 100 4.12 4.96 -1.80
C ASP A 100 3.11 4.80 -2.93
N ALA A 101 3.54 4.28 -4.08
CA ALA A 101 2.64 3.98 -5.19
C ALA A 101 1.58 2.94 -4.79
N VAL A 102 1.97 1.92 -4.01
CA VAL A 102 1.04 0.91 -3.46
C VAL A 102 0.07 1.56 -2.48
N VAL A 103 0.54 2.45 -1.61
CA VAL A 103 -0.32 3.15 -0.64
C VAL A 103 -1.36 4.00 -1.35
N VAL A 104 -0.94 4.78 -2.33
CA VAL A 104 -1.84 5.60 -3.16
C VAL A 104 -2.83 4.73 -3.93
N GLU A 105 -2.39 3.63 -4.54
CA GLU A 105 -3.26 2.68 -5.25
C GLU A 105 -4.37 2.14 -4.31
N VAL A 106 -4.02 1.75 -3.09
CA VAL A 106 -4.98 1.25 -2.09
C VAL A 106 -5.95 2.36 -1.67
N LEU A 107 -5.45 3.56 -1.37
CA LEU A 107 -6.27 4.70 -0.98
C LEU A 107 -7.25 5.10 -2.10
N GLN A 108 -6.79 5.17 -3.35
CA GLN A 108 -7.63 5.43 -4.51
C GLN A 108 -8.73 4.37 -4.68
N LYS A 109 -8.39 3.09 -4.50
CA LYS A 109 -9.37 2.00 -4.55
C LYS A 109 -10.44 2.13 -3.46
N MET A 110 -10.04 2.49 -2.24
CA MET A 110 -10.98 2.74 -1.14
C MET A 110 -11.86 3.95 -1.44
N ALA A 111 -11.29 5.07 -1.88
CA ALA A 111 -12.04 6.27 -2.25
C ALA A 111 -13.11 5.98 -3.30
N LYS A 112 -12.78 5.16 -4.30
CA LYS A 112 -13.73 4.72 -5.34
C LYS A 112 -14.91 3.93 -4.74
N GLN A 113 -14.64 2.92 -3.92
CA GLN A 113 -15.68 2.11 -3.27
C GLN A 113 -16.65 2.96 -2.44
N ARG A 114 -16.11 4.00 -1.77
CA ARG A 114 -16.91 4.96 -1.00
C ARG A 114 -17.76 5.85 -1.90
N ARG A 115 -17.21 6.40 -2.99
CA ARG A 115 -17.98 7.19 -3.97
C ARG A 115 -19.15 6.41 -4.57
N GLU A 116 -18.91 5.16 -4.96
CA GLU A 116 -19.97 4.26 -5.46
C GLU A 116 -21.03 4.00 -4.38
N SER A 117 -20.61 3.79 -3.13
CA SER A 117 -21.55 3.57 -2.01
C SER A 117 -22.38 4.80 -1.68
N ILE A 118 -21.78 6.00 -1.73
CA ILE A 118 -22.47 7.29 -1.53
C ILE A 118 -23.57 7.46 -2.57
N GLU A 119 -23.26 7.24 -3.85
CA GLU A 119 -24.24 7.32 -4.94
C GLU A 119 -25.37 6.30 -4.74
N MET A 120 -25.04 5.05 -4.37
CA MET A 120 -26.03 4.01 -4.10
C MET A 120 -26.95 4.37 -2.92
N PHE A 121 -26.40 4.93 -1.83
CA PHE A 121 -27.21 5.32 -0.67
C PHE A 121 -28.08 6.54 -0.93
N ARG A 122 -27.57 7.54 -1.67
CA ARG A 122 -28.37 8.69 -2.12
C ARG A 122 -29.51 8.24 -3.05
N ASN A 123 -29.23 7.37 -4.01
CA ASN A 123 -30.24 6.80 -4.89
C ASN A 123 -31.30 5.97 -4.13
N GLY A 124 -30.89 5.36 -3.00
CA GLY A 124 -31.78 4.63 -2.09
C GLY A 124 -32.51 5.50 -1.06
N GLY A 125 -32.36 6.84 -1.10
CA GLY A 125 -32.99 7.77 -0.15
C GLY A 125 -32.46 7.66 1.27
N ARG A 126 -31.23 7.17 1.46
CA ARG A 126 -30.59 7.03 2.78
C ARG A 126 -29.45 8.02 2.96
N ASP A 127 -29.80 9.29 3.06
CA ASP A 127 -28.84 10.40 3.17
C ASP A 127 -27.99 10.34 4.44
N GLU A 128 -28.51 9.80 5.54
CA GLU A 128 -27.75 9.60 6.78
C GLU A 128 -26.58 8.62 6.61
N LEU A 129 -26.71 7.62 5.74
CA LEU A 129 -25.64 6.68 5.42
C LEU A 129 -24.67 7.29 4.42
N ALA A 130 -25.17 8.03 3.42
CA ALA A 130 -24.33 8.77 2.49
C ALA A 130 -23.41 9.76 3.21
N ALA A 131 -23.93 10.52 4.18
CA ALA A 131 -23.14 11.47 4.98
C ALA A 131 -21.99 10.79 5.77
N LYS A 132 -22.21 9.57 6.28
CA LYS A 132 -21.16 8.80 6.97
C LYS A 132 -20.05 8.35 6.03
N GLU A 133 -20.42 7.86 4.86
CA GLU A 133 -19.45 7.46 3.82
C GLU A 133 -18.70 8.67 3.26
N GLU A 134 -19.35 9.83 3.16
CA GLU A 134 -18.72 11.11 2.78
C GLU A 134 -17.69 11.58 3.82
N ALA A 135 -18.00 11.43 5.11
CA ALA A 135 -17.05 11.73 6.18
C ALA A 135 -15.82 10.81 6.11
N GLU A 136 -16.01 9.50 5.86
CA GLU A 136 -14.90 8.56 5.64
C GLU A 136 -14.09 8.92 4.39
N LEU A 137 -14.76 9.27 3.29
CA LEU A 137 -14.12 9.68 2.05
C LEU A 137 -13.25 10.92 2.25
N ALA A 138 -13.74 11.91 3.00
CA ALA A 138 -12.97 13.12 3.30
C ALA A 138 -11.67 12.82 4.08
N VAL A 139 -11.71 11.85 5.00
CA VAL A 139 -10.51 11.40 5.72
C VAL A 139 -9.53 10.74 4.75
N ILE A 140 -9.99 9.86 3.86
CA ILE A 140 -9.15 9.19 2.85
C ILE A 140 -8.51 10.22 1.90
N ASP A 141 -9.31 11.15 1.38
CA ASP A 141 -8.86 12.19 0.45
C ASP A 141 -7.82 13.13 1.10
N SER A 142 -7.84 13.31 2.43
CA SER A 142 -6.82 14.11 3.13
C SER A 142 -5.41 13.49 3.13
N PHE A 143 -5.30 12.18 2.91
CA PHE A 143 -4.02 11.46 2.81
C PHE A 143 -3.57 11.23 1.36
N LEU A 144 -4.44 11.50 0.38
CA LEU A 144 -4.08 11.40 -1.02
C LEU A 144 -3.33 12.66 -1.47
N PRO A 145 -2.28 12.54 -2.30
CA PRO A 145 -1.72 13.69 -2.98
C PRO A 145 -2.80 14.34 -3.85
N ALA A 146 -2.75 15.67 -3.97
CA ALA A 146 -3.72 16.47 -4.72
C ALA A 146 -3.97 15.85 -6.10
N GLN A 147 -5.18 15.31 -6.29
CA GLN A 147 -5.53 14.65 -7.54
C GLN A 147 -5.73 15.70 -8.63
N LEU A 148 -5.35 15.36 -9.86
CA LEU A 148 -5.63 16.23 -11.01
C LEU A 148 -7.14 16.28 -11.24
N SER A 149 -7.62 17.49 -11.57
CA SER A 149 -9.00 17.67 -12.04
C SER A 149 -9.23 16.91 -13.36
N GLU A 150 -10.50 16.74 -13.73
CA GLU A 150 -10.84 16.06 -14.98
C GLU A 150 -10.24 16.79 -16.21
N ASP A 151 -10.22 18.13 -16.18
CA ASP A 151 -9.70 18.95 -17.27
C ASP A 151 -8.16 18.89 -17.37
N GLU A 152 -7.46 18.92 -16.23
CA GLU A 152 -6.01 18.69 -16.19
C GLU A 152 -5.65 17.28 -16.63
N THR A 153 -6.47 16.29 -16.28
CA THR A 153 -6.32 14.91 -16.74
C THR A 153 -6.46 14.81 -18.25
N LYS A 154 -7.45 15.49 -18.85
CA LYS A 154 -7.62 15.57 -20.31
C LYS A 154 -6.41 16.23 -20.97
N ALA A 155 -5.93 17.37 -20.42
CA ALA A 155 -4.76 18.05 -20.94
C ALA A 155 -3.49 17.18 -20.88
N ALA A 156 -3.28 16.44 -19.79
CA ALA A 156 -2.18 15.50 -19.65
C ALA A 156 -2.28 14.35 -20.68
N ILE A 157 -3.48 13.82 -20.92
CA ILE A 157 -3.74 12.79 -21.92
C ILE A 157 -3.44 13.32 -23.33
N GLU A 158 -3.87 14.54 -23.67
CA GLU A 158 -3.59 15.16 -24.97
C GLU A 158 -2.09 15.38 -25.20
N GLY A 159 -1.37 15.84 -24.19
CA GLY A 159 0.09 15.97 -24.23
C GLY A 159 0.78 14.64 -24.51
N ILE A 160 0.41 13.59 -23.77
CA ILE A 160 0.96 12.24 -23.98
C ILE A 160 0.56 11.69 -25.36
N LYS A 161 -0.66 11.97 -25.82
CA LYS A 161 -1.14 11.55 -27.15
C LYS A 161 -0.28 12.16 -28.27
N ALA A 162 0.06 13.44 -28.14
CA ALA A 162 0.96 14.13 -29.07
C ALA A 162 2.39 13.58 -29.02
N GLU A 163 2.91 13.28 -27.83
CA GLU A 163 4.26 12.70 -27.65
C GLU A 163 4.38 11.29 -28.24
N VAL A 164 3.39 10.44 -28.01
CA VAL A 164 3.40 9.03 -28.44
C VAL A 164 2.92 8.89 -29.90
N GLY A 165 2.32 9.95 -30.48
CA GLY A 165 1.73 9.91 -31.81
C GLY A 165 0.53 8.96 -31.91
N ALA A 166 -0.21 8.78 -30.81
CA ALA A 166 -1.31 7.84 -30.72
C ALA A 166 -2.56 8.38 -31.43
N SER A 167 -3.02 7.68 -32.47
CA SER A 167 -4.19 8.08 -33.27
C SER A 167 -5.32 7.05 -33.28
N SER A 168 -5.10 5.88 -32.69
CA SER A 168 -6.12 4.82 -32.63
C SER A 168 -6.17 4.12 -31.27
N VAL A 169 -7.28 3.43 -31.02
CA VAL A 169 -7.50 2.57 -29.85
C VAL A 169 -6.40 1.51 -29.66
N LYS A 170 -5.67 1.13 -30.72
CA LYS A 170 -4.53 0.20 -30.63
C LYS A 170 -3.36 0.77 -29.81
N ASP A 171 -3.22 2.09 -29.75
CA ASP A 171 -2.16 2.78 -29.00
C ASP A 171 -2.59 3.17 -27.58
N MET A 172 -3.83 2.88 -27.19
CA MET A 172 -4.34 3.12 -25.84
C MET A 172 -3.45 2.49 -24.77
N GLY A 173 -2.93 1.27 -25.00
CA GLY A 173 -2.03 0.60 -24.06
C GLY A 173 -0.72 1.37 -23.84
N LYS A 174 -0.19 2.03 -24.87
CA LYS A 174 1.03 2.85 -24.77
C LYS A 174 0.75 4.14 -24.01
N VAL A 175 -0.34 4.83 -24.36
CA VAL A 175 -0.78 6.06 -23.67
C VAL A 175 -1.00 5.77 -22.18
N MET A 176 -1.69 4.67 -21.86
CA MET A 176 -1.93 4.26 -20.47
C MET A 176 -0.64 3.89 -19.72
N ALA A 177 0.35 3.27 -20.39
CA ALA A 177 1.63 2.97 -19.77
C ALA A 177 2.39 4.25 -19.39
N VAL A 178 2.50 5.21 -20.31
CA VAL A 178 3.16 6.51 -20.06
C VAL A 178 2.38 7.33 -19.02
N LEU A 179 1.05 7.31 -19.09
CA LEU A 179 0.20 7.99 -18.12
C LEU A 179 0.38 7.40 -16.71
N LYS A 180 0.46 6.07 -16.59
CA LYS A 180 0.73 5.39 -15.32
C LYS A 180 2.11 5.71 -14.77
N GLU A 181 3.12 5.77 -15.64
CA GLU A 181 4.50 6.08 -15.25
C GLU A 181 4.64 7.52 -14.74
N ARG A 182 4.02 8.50 -15.41
CA ARG A 182 4.15 9.93 -15.07
C ARG A 182 3.15 10.41 -14.03
N HIS A 183 1.94 9.87 -14.04
CA HIS A 183 0.80 10.40 -13.28
C HIS A 183 0.01 9.34 -12.50
N GLY A 184 0.51 8.10 -12.41
CA GLY A 184 -0.21 7.00 -11.76
C GLY A 184 -0.55 7.22 -10.29
N SER A 185 0.16 8.11 -9.59
CA SER A 185 -0.11 8.49 -8.20
C SER A 185 -1.09 9.66 -8.06
N VAL A 186 -1.34 10.41 -9.14
CA VAL A 186 -2.08 11.69 -9.10
C VAL A 186 -3.38 11.62 -9.91
N ILE A 187 -3.56 10.55 -10.68
CA ILE A 187 -4.72 10.32 -11.53
C ILE A 187 -5.46 9.06 -11.07
N ASP A 188 -6.79 9.14 -11.04
CA ASP A 188 -7.66 7.97 -10.94
C ASP A 188 -7.61 7.19 -12.26
N MET A 189 -6.83 6.10 -12.26
CA MET A 189 -6.64 5.25 -13.43
C MET A 189 -7.95 4.66 -13.98
N SER A 190 -8.99 4.53 -13.14
CA SER A 190 -10.28 4.03 -13.59
C SER A 190 -11.05 5.05 -14.43
N LYS A 191 -10.96 6.34 -14.08
CA LYS A 191 -11.50 7.45 -14.89
C LYS A 191 -10.62 7.73 -16.11
N ALA A 192 -9.30 7.66 -15.94
CA ALA A 192 -8.34 7.88 -17.01
C ALA A 192 -8.56 6.97 -18.22
N SER A 193 -8.84 5.68 -18.00
CA SER A 193 -9.11 4.74 -19.08
C SER A 193 -10.30 5.17 -19.96
N GLY A 194 -11.38 5.66 -19.33
CA GLY A 194 -12.54 6.19 -20.04
C GLY A 194 -12.22 7.45 -20.83
N LEU A 195 -11.46 8.38 -20.24
CA LEU A 195 -11.04 9.63 -20.88
C LEU A 195 -10.08 9.39 -22.05
N VAL A 196 -9.10 8.48 -21.90
CA VAL A 196 -8.18 8.08 -22.98
C VAL A 196 -8.96 7.44 -24.13
N LYS A 197 -9.95 6.59 -23.82
CA LYS A 197 -10.81 5.98 -24.83
C LYS A 197 -11.65 7.03 -25.57
N ALA A 198 -12.20 8.02 -24.86
CA ALA A 198 -12.94 9.12 -25.46
C ALA A 198 -12.05 10.04 -26.32
N ALA A 199 -10.76 10.18 -25.98
CA ALA A 199 -9.82 11.03 -26.73
C ALA A 199 -9.22 10.35 -27.98
N LEU A 200 -9.37 9.02 -28.12
CA LEU A 200 -8.83 8.18 -29.20
C LEU A 200 -9.93 7.55 -30.07
N GLY A 201 -11.21 7.76 -29.74
CA GLY A 201 -12.37 7.13 -30.35
C GLY A 201 -13.31 8.12 -31.01
#